data_AF-A0A832WKD2-F1
#
_entry.id   AF-A0A832WKD2-F1
#
_cell.length_a   1.000
_cell.length_b   1.000
_cell.length_c   1.000
_cell.angle_alpha   90.00
_cell.angle_beta   90.00
_cell.angle_gamma   90.00
#
_symmetry.space_group_name_H-M   'P 1'
#
loop_
_entity.id
_entity.type
_entity.pdbx_description
1 polymer ?
#
loop_
_entity_poly.entity_id
_entity_poly.type
_entity_poly.pdbx_seq_one_letter_code
_entity_poly.pdbx_strand_id
1 'polypeptide(L)' 'MENAARHKELFEKISSFLEKEGATKVAVFGSYARGEEKPESDIDILVEFSETK' A
#
# COMPACT_ATOMS: atom_id res chain seq x y z
N MET A 1 8.61 -3.20 -16.87
CA MET A 1 7.79 -1.98 -17.05
C MET A 1 6.32 -2.23 -16.69
N GLU A 2 5.75 -3.39 -17.05
CA GLU A 2 4.36 -3.76 -16.73
C GLU A 2 4.05 -3.83 -15.21
N ASN A 3 4.93 -4.42 -14.41
CA ASN A 3 4.72 -4.54 -12.96
C ASN A 3 4.66 -3.19 -12.24
N ALA A 4 5.45 -2.20 -12.67
CA ALA A 4 5.46 -0.88 -12.03
C ALA A 4 4.13 -0.13 -12.21
N ALA A 5 3.50 -0.25 -13.38
CA ALA A 5 2.18 0.34 -13.65
C ALA A 5 1.10 -0.34 -12.81
N ARG A 6 1.14 -1.69 -12.72
CA ARG A 6 0.23 -2.46 -11.86
C ARG A 6 0.37 -2.10 -10.38
N HIS A 7 1.60 -1.96 -9.88
CA HIS A 7 1.86 -1.56 -8.50
C HIS A 7 1.32 -0.17 -8.20
N LYS A 8 1.49 0.78 -9.13
CA LYS A 8 0.95 2.12 -8.98
C LYS A 8 -0.58 2.11 -8.79
N GLU A 9 -1.31 1.44 -9.67
CA GLU A 9 -2.78 1.37 -9.58
C GLU A 9 -3.24 0.69 -8.28
N LEU A 10 -2.54 -0.36 -7.86
CA LEU A 10 -2.81 -1.06 -6.61
C LEU A 10 -2.60 -0.17 -5.39
N PHE A 11 -1.47 0.53 -5.33
CA PHE A 11 -1.15 1.42 -4.22
C PHE A 11 -2.09 2.62 -4.14
N GLU A 12 -2.51 3.18 -5.29
CA GLU A 12 -3.51 4.26 -5.36
C GLU A 12 -4.88 3.81 -4.85
N LYS A 13 -5.30 2.57 -5.16
CA LYS A 13 -6.56 2.02 -4.64
C LYS A 13 -6.51 1.84 -3.13
N ILE A 14 -5.40 1.31 -2.61
CA ILE A 14 -5.24 1.09 -1.17
C ILE A 14 -5.16 2.42 -0.42
N SER A 15 -4.36 3.38 -0.89
CA SER A 15 -4.25 4.70 -0.26
C SER A 15 -5.60 5.41 -0.24
N SER A 16 -6.33 5.43 -1.37
CA SER A 16 -7.65 6.07 -1.44
C SER A 16 -8.68 5.42 -0.52
N PHE A 17 -8.62 4.10 -0.34
CA PHE A 17 -9.48 3.41 0.61
C PHE A 17 -9.13 3.80 2.05
N LEU A 18 -7.86 3.70 2.44
CA LEU A 18 -7.41 3.98 3.81
C LEU A 18 -7.59 5.45 4.21
N GLU A 19 -7.39 6.38 3.28
CA GLU A 19 -7.66 7.81 3.50
C GLU A 19 -9.13 8.06 3.88
N LYS A 20 -10.08 7.35 3.26
CA LYS A 20 -11.51 7.44 3.61
C LYS A 20 -11.81 6.86 5.00
N GLU A 21 -11.00 5.91 5.45
CA GLU A 21 -11.08 5.32 6.79
C GLU A 21 -10.31 6.12 7.84
N GLY A 22 -9.77 7.30 7.49
CA GLY A 22 -9.11 8.23 8.42
C GLY A 22 -7.59 8.10 8.51
N ALA A 23 -6.95 7.37 7.59
CA ALA A 23 -5.50 7.33 7.53
C ALA A 23 -4.92 8.71 7.14
N THR A 24 -3.93 9.17 7.89
CA THR A 24 -3.14 10.38 7.59
C THR A 24 -1.88 10.08 6.81
N LYS A 25 -1.39 8.84 6.90
CA LYS A 25 -0.21 8.38 6.17
C LYS A 25 -0.33 6.90 5.86
N VAL A 26 0.01 6.55 4.62
CA VAL A 26 0.04 5.17 4.13
C VAL A 26 1.40 4.93 3.47
N ALA A 27 2.08 3.86 3.86
CA ALA A 27 3.35 3.47 3.26
C ALA A 27 3.41 1.95 3.02
N VAL A 28 3.87 1.56 1.84
CA VAL A 28 4.13 0.16 1.49
C VAL A 28 5.54 -0.21 1.96
N PHE A 29 5.68 -1.36 2.60
CA PHE A 29 6.97 -1.94 2.94
C PHE A 29 7.03 -3.40 2.46
N GLY A 30 8.05 -4.13 2.89
CA GLY A 30 8.16 -5.55 2.54
C GLY A 30 8.55 -5.80 1.08
N SER A 31 8.10 -6.94 0.55
CA SER A 31 8.51 -7.47 -0.76
C SER A 31 8.15 -6.53 -1.92
N TYR A 32 6.94 -5.96 -1.91
CA TYR A 32 6.45 -5.02 -2.92
C TYR A 32 7.25 -3.71 -2.97
N ALA A 33 7.82 -3.26 -1.84
CA ALA A 33 8.69 -2.08 -1.81
C ALA A 33 10.08 -2.35 -2.39
N ARG A 34 10.53 -3.62 -2.38
CA ARG A 34 11.84 -4.06 -2.89
C ARG A 34 11.78 -4.64 -4.31
N GLY A 35 10.59 -4.92 -4.84
CA GLY A 35 10.42 -5.62 -6.11
C GLY A 35 10.71 -7.12 -6.02
N GLU A 36 10.53 -7.71 -4.83
CA GLU A 36 10.78 -9.12 -4.53
C GLU A 36 9.49 -9.91 -4.32
N GLU A 37 8.34 -9.34 -4.66
CA GLU A 37 7.04 -9.97 -4.50
C GLU A 37 6.88 -11.20 -5.42
N LYS A 38 6.22 -12.22 -4.90
CA LYS A 38 5.78 -13.41 -5.65
C LYS A 38 4.27 -13.33 -5.91
N PRO A 39 3.72 -14.12 -6.84
CA PRO A 39 2.28 -14.12 -7.10
C PRO A 39 1.41 -14.37 -5.87
N GLU A 40 1.92 -15.12 -4.89
CA GLU A 40 1.24 -15.44 -3.62
C GLU A 40 1.61 -14.49 -2.48
N SER A 41 2.45 -13.49 -2.73
CA SER A 41 2.85 -12.52 -1.70
C SER A 41 1.68 -11.64 -1.27
N ASP A 42 1.62 -11.40 0.04
CA ASP A 42 0.83 -10.33 0.64
C ASP A 42 1.46 -8.95 0.41
N ILE A 43 0.74 -7.91 0.82
CA ILE A 43 1.18 -6.52 0.74
C ILE A 43 1.26 -5.99 2.16
N ASP A 44 2.48 -5.66 2.58
CA ASP A 44 2.76 -5.08 3.88
C ASP A 44 2.54 -3.57 3.86
N ILE A 45 1.69 -3.06 4.76
CA ILE A 45 1.29 -1.64 4.79
C ILE A 45 1.42 -1.07 6.20
N LEU A 46 2.12 0.05 6.33
CA LEU A 46 2.11 0.89 7.51
C LEU A 46 1.07 1.99 7.33
N VAL A 47 0.22 2.16 8.34
CA VAL A 47 -0.85 3.16 8.35
C VAL A 47 -0.75 3.98 9.62
N GLU A 48 -0.78 5.30 9.46
CA GLU A 48 -0.90 6.27 10.54
C GLU A 48 -2.32 6.86 10.50
N PHE A 49 -2.96 7.01 11.65
CA PHE A 49 -4.29 7.62 11.79
C PHE A 49 -4.19 8.88 12.64
N SER A 50 -4.94 9.93 12.31
CA SER A 50 -4.98 11.18 13.11
C SER A 50 -5.67 11.00 14.46
N GLU A 51 -6.56 10.02 14.56
CA GLU A 51 -7.34 9.75 15.77
C GLU A 51 -6.99 8.37 16.31
N THR A 52 -6.50 8.32 17.54
CA THR A 52 -6.66 7.13 18.38
C THR A 52 -8.14 7.06 18.76
N LYS A 53 -8.89 6.11 18.17
CA LYS A 53 -10.17 5.70 18.73
C LYS A 53 -10.00 5.12 20.13
#